data_AF-A0A938R7D9-F1
#
_entry.id   AF-A0A938R7D9-F1
#
_cell.length_a   1.000
_cell.length_b   1.000
_cell.length_c   1.000
_cell.angle_alpha   90.00
_cell.angle_beta   90.00
_cell.angle_gamma   90.00
#
_symmetry.space_group_name_H-M   'P 1'
#
loop_
_entity.id
_entity.type
_entity.pdbx_description
1 polymer ?
#
loop_
_entity_poly.entity_id
_entity_poly.type
_entity_poly.pdbx_seq_one_letter_code
_entity_poly.pdbx_strand_id
1 'polypeptide(L)'
;MRSLNLPISDESCDDFNLIILSGDSNGRKKEFDIPIVINEKVEHFVRYFQTTIRNHFSNWLARSEKYIPFMREVLKEKGLPEDLVYLAMIESGFNPYAYSRAKAMGVWQFISPTGKRYGLKSN
;
A
#
# COMPACT_ATOMS: atom_id res chain seq x y z
N MET A 1 -36.47 6.14 9.86
CA MET A 1 -35.51 6.10 10.99
C MET A 1 -35.31 4.65 11.40
N ARG A 2 -34.16 4.06 11.05
CA ARG A 2 -33.70 2.77 11.58
C ARG A 2 -32.18 2.83 11.66
N SER A 3 -31.68 2.96 12.88
CA SER A 3 -30.26 2.97 13.23
C SER A 3 -29.70 1.57 13.05
N LEU A 4 -28.61 1.43 12.29
CA LEU A 4 -27.85 0.18 12.20
C LEU A 4 -26.66 0.28 13.16
N ASN A 5 -26.74 -0.43 14.28
CA ASN A 5 -25.59 -0.68 15.15
C ASN A 5 -24.71 -1.74 14.49
N LEU A 6 -23.47 -1.36 14.16
CA LEU A 6 -22.39 -2.30 13.83
C LEU A 6 -21.77 -2.80 15.14
N PRO A 7 -21.54 -4.12 15.33
CA PRO A 7 -20.81 -4.61 16.48
C PRO A 7 -19.33 -4.26 16.31
N ILE A 8 -18.88 -3.23 17.03
CA ILE A 8 -17.47 -3.03 17.32
C ILE A 8 -17.18 -3.90 18.55
N SER A 9 -16.49 -5.01 18.33
CA SER A 9 -15.70 -5.66 19.37
C SER A 9 -14.25 -5.67 18.87
N ASP A 10 -13.65 -4.49 18.98
CA ASP A 10 -12.22 -4.28 18.88
C ASP A 10 -11.62 -4.65 20.25
N GLU A 11 -11.40 -5.93 20.47
CA GLU A 11 -10.57 -6.43 21.56
C GLU A 11 -9.38 -7.16 20.94
N SER A 12 -8.33 -6.40 20.62
CA SER A 12 -6.91 -6.80 20.68
C SER A 12 -6.07 -5.79 19.89
N CYS A 13 -5.88 -4.59 20.43
CA CYS A 13 -4.90 -3.65 19.89
C CYS A 13 -4.07 -2.99 21.01
N ASP A 14 -3.73 -3.75 22.05
CA ASP A 14 -2.81 -3.31 23.10
C ASP A 14 -1.43 -3.94 22.92
N ASP A 15 -0.81 -3.73 21.75
CA ASP A 15 0.63 -4.03 21.59
C ASP A 15 1.31 -3.25 20.45
N PHE A 16 0.90 -1.99 20.23
CA PHE A 16 1.67 -1.07 19.40
C PHE A 16 2.61 -0.24 20.27
N ASN A 17 3.68 -0.87 20.75
CA ASN A 17 4.86 -0.11 21.19
C ASN A 17 5.56 0.45 19.94
N LEU A 18 5.12 1.65 19.55
CA LEU A 18 5.49 2.33 18.34
C LEU A 18 6.86 3.00 18.52
N ILE A 19 7.93 2.39 18.02
CA ILE A 19 9.18 3.13 17.78
C ILE A 19 8.98 3.89 16.48
N ILE A 20 8.47 5.13 16.60
CA ILE A 20 8.54 6.11 15.52
C ILE A 20 10.02 6.39 15.30
N LEU A 21 10.54 6.04 14.12
CA LEU A 21 11.82 6.60 13.68
C LEU A 21 11.59 8.10 13.50
N SER A 22 11.94 8.84 14.54
CA SER A 22 11.94 10.29 14.53
C SER A 22 12.82 10.71 13.37
N GLY A 23 12.21 11.35 12.37
CA GLY A 23 12.95 11.93 11.26
C GLY A 23 14.12 12.75 11.80
N ASP A 24 15.30 12.51 11.24
CA ASP A 24 16.55 13.20 11.53
C ASP A 24 16.33 14.72 11.69
N SER A 25 16.78 15.27 12.83
CA SER A 25 16.66 16.68 13.23
C SER A 25 17.47 17.66 12.36
N ASN A 26 17.81 17.28 11.14
CA ASN A 26 18.82 17.94 10.32
C ASN A 26 18.24 18.49 9.01
N GLY A 27 17.06 19.13 9.00
CA GLY A 27 16.57 19.95 7.88
C GLY A 27 16.52 19.30 6.49
N ARG A 28 16.72 17.98 6.39
CA ARG A 28 16.60 17.20 5.16
C ARG A 28 15.11 17.04 4.90
N LYS A 29 14.70 17.30 3.65
CA LYS A 29 13.33 17.05 3.17
C LYS A 29 12.85 15.71 3.73
N LYS A 30 11.65 15.69 4.31
CA LYS A 30 10.98 14.48 4.81
C LYS A 30 11.19 13.36 3.78
N GLU A 31 12.03 12.38 4.10
CA GLU A 31 12.51 11.40 3.11
C GLU A 31 11.37 10.45 2.66
N PHE A 32 10.33 10.35 3.49
CA PHE A 32 9.11 9.59 3.25
C PHE A 32 7.88 10.41 3.68
N ASP A 33 6.82 10.35 2.87
CA ASP A 33 5.55 11.00 3.17
C ASP A 33 4.76 10.23 4.24
N ILE A 34 5.01 8.93 4.35
CA ILE A 34 4.37 8.00 5.29
C ILE A 34 5.40 7.64 6.38
N PRO A 35 5.05 7.73 7.68
CA PRO A 35 5.98 7.39 8.75
C PRO A 35 6.35 5.91 8.72
N ILE A 36 7.65 5.63 8.79
CA ILE A 36 8.17 4.27 8.88
C ILE A 36 8.12 3.82 10.34
N VAL A 37 7.37 2.75 10.59
CA VAL A 37 7.28 2.08 11.89
C VAL A 37 7.90 0.70 11.75
N ILE A 38 8.86 0.38 12.61
CA ILE A 38 9.44 -0.97 12.68
C ILE A 38 8.75 -1.74 13.80
N ASN A 39 8.25 -2.92 13.46
CA ASN A 39 7.68 -3.88 14.40
C ASN A 39 7.97 -5.30 13.92
N GLU A 40 7.64 -6.30 14.74
CA GLU A 40 7.92 -7.71 14.43
C GLU A 40 7.30 -8.17 13.11
N LYS A 41 6.11 -7.66 12.77
CA LYS A 41 5.43 -7.99 11.50
C LYS A 41 6.20 -7.42 10.31
N VAL A 42 6.67 -6.18 10.41
CA VAL A 42 7.50 -5.55 9.36
C VAL A 42 8.77 -6.36 9.15
N GLU A 43 9.48 -6.72 10.22
CA GLU A 43 10.68 -7.55 10.10
C GLU A 43 10.40 -8.92 9.49
N HIS A 44 9.29 -9.56 9.87
CA HIS A 44 8.85 -10.81 9.28
C HIS A 44 8.68 -10.68 7.77
N PHE A 45 7.98 -9.65 7.30
CA PHE A 45 7.79 -9.41 5.87
C PHE A 45 9.09 -9.06 5.15
N VAL A 46 9.99 -8.28 5.75
CA VAL A 46 11.33 -8.02 5.20
C VAL A 46 12.07 -9.34 4.97
N ARG A 47 12.10 -10.23 5.96
CA ARG A 47 12.72 -11.57 5.83
C ARG A 47 12.01 -12.40 4.76
N TYR A 48 10.69 -12.40 4.73
CA TYR A 48 9.87 -13.14 3.75
C TYR A 48 10.15 -12.70 2.30
N PHE A 49 10.24 -11.39 2.04
CA PHE A 49 10.57 -10.84 0.72
C PHE A 49 12.01 -11.15 0.31
N GLN A 50 12.94 -11.23 1.25
CA GLN A 50 14.34 -11.54 0.98
C GLN A 50 14.61 -13.04 0.76
N THR A 51 13.73 -13.91 1.25
CA THR A 51 13.91 -15.37 1.26
C THR A 51 12.86 -16.08 0.41
N THR A 52 11.67 -16.33 0.95
CA THR A 52 10.64 -17.20 0.37
C THR A 52 10.16 -16.74 -1.00
N ILE A 53 9.93 -15.43 -1.17
CA ILE A 53 9.39 -14.88 -2.44
C ILE A 53 10.37 -13.96 -3.15
N ARG A 54 11.67 -14.11 -2.88
CA ARG A 54 12.76 -13.29 -3.45
C ARG A 54 12.65 -13.11 -4.96
N ASN A 55 12.44 -14.21 -5.70
CA ASN A 55 12.36 -14.16 -7.16
C ASN A 55 11.14 -13.36 -7.66
N HIS A 56 9.98 -13.51 -7.00
CA HIS A 56 8.79 -12.74 -7.32
C HIS A 56 9.00 -11.26 -6.99
N PHE A 57 9.59 -10.97 -5.84
CA PHE A 57 9.89 -9.62 -5.40
C PHE A 57 10.85 -8.91 -6.35
N SER A 58 11.91 -9.58 -6.84
CA SER A 58 12.80 -9.05 -7.87
C SER A 58 12.06 -8.70 -9.17
N ASN A 59 11.10 -9.53 -9.59
CA ASN A 59 10.27 -9.23 -10.76
C ASN A 59 9.36 -8.01 -10.53
N TRP A 60 8.83 -7.84 -9.31
CA TRP A 60 8.04 -6.67 -8.96
C TRP A 60 8.88 -5.40 -8.96
N LEU A 61 10.11 -5.45 -8.45
CA LEU A 61 11.06 -4.34 -8.51
C LEU A 61 11.37 -3.95 -9.96
N ALA A 62 11.69 -4.92 -10.82
CA ALA A 62 11.96 -4.65 -12.23
C ALA A 62 10.76 -4.00 -12.96
N ARG A 63 9.52 -4.40 -12.63
CA ARG A 63 8.31 -3.75 -13.16
C ARG A 63 8.11 -2.35 -12.60
N SER A 64 8.46 -2.15 -11.33
CA SER A 64 8.23 -0.89 -10.62
C SER A 64 8.95 0.29 -11.27
N GLU A 65 10.13 0.07 -11.85
CA GLU A 65 10.93 1.09 -12.56
C GLU A 65 10.12 1.81 -13.63
N LYS A 66 9.21 1.10 -14.31
CA LYS A 66 8.36 1.67 -15.35
C LYS A 66 7.20 2.50 -14.80
N TYR A 67 6.60 2.08 -13.69
CA TYR A 67 5.32 2.64 -13.23
C TYR A 67 5.47 3.67 -12.11
N ILE A 68 6.46 3.52 -11.22
CA ILE A 68 6.66 4.42 -10.09
C ILE A 68 6.78 5.89 -10.51
N PRO A 69 7.59 6.28 -11.53
CA PRO A 69 7.74 7.68 -11.90
C PRO A 69 6.40 8.34 -12.26
N PHE A 70 5.62 7.67 -13.12
CA PHE A 70 4.31 8.14 -13.56
C PHE A 70 3.29 8.18 -12.41
N MET A 71 3.25 7.13 -11.58
CA MET A 71 2.30 7.06 -10.47
C MET A 71 2.59 8.13 -9.41
N ARG A 72 3.87 8.41 -9.12
CA ARG A 72 4.27 9.49 -8.22
C ARG A 72 3.86 10.85 -8.73
N GLU A 73 4.05 11.11 -10.03
CA GLU A 73 3.59 12.36 -10.66
C GLU A 73 2.08 12.56 -10.49
N VAL A 74 1.28 11.53 -10.79
CA VAL A 74 -0.17 11.59 -10.59
C VAL A 74 -0.55 11.80 -9.13
N LEU A 75 0.09 11.10 -8.18
CA LEU A 75 -0.20 11.28 -6.75
C LEU A 75 0.13 12.70 -6.30
N LYS A 76 1.27 13.22 -6.73
CA LYS A 76 1.71 14.58 -6.44
C LYS A 76 0.75 15.63 -7.00
N GLU A 77 0.29 15.48 -8.25
CA GLU A 77 -0.72 16.35 -8.85
C GLU A 77 -2.05 16.35 -8.07
N LYS A 78 -2.38 15.21 -7.43
CA LYS A 78 -3.57 15.07 -6.58
C LYS A 78 -3.33 15.47 -5.13
N GLY A 79 -2.14 15.94 -4.77
CA GLY A 79 -1.78 16.28 -3.39
C GLY A 79 -1.77 15.08 -2.45
N LEU A 80 -1.53 13.88 -2.98
CA LEU A 80 -1.46 12.63 -2.23
C LEU A 80 0.00 12.26 -1.92
N PRO A 81 0.25 11.52 -0.82
CA PRO A 81 1.57 10.97 -0.51
C PRO A 81 2.13 10.14 -1.68
N GLU A 82 3.34 10.45 -2.13
CA GLU A 82 3.99 9.78 -3.26
C GLU A 82 4.37 8.34 -2.91
N ASP A 83 4.58 8.03 -1.63
CA ASP A 83 4.90 6.68 -1.16
C ASP A 83 3.75 5.68 -1.25
N LEU A 84 2.53 6.14 -1.54
CA LEU A 84 1.39 5.25 -1.80
C LEU A 84 1.64 4.32 -3.00
N VAL A 85 2.56 4.66 -3.91
CA VAL A 85 2.96 3.78 -5.02
C VAL A 85 3.42 2.40 -4.55
N TYR A 86 4.00 2.26 -3.35
CA TYR A 86 4.46 0.98 -2.85
C TYR A 86 3.32 0.02 -2.48
N LEU A 87 2.11 0.54 -2.27
CA LEU A 87 0.93 -0.32 -2.07
C LEU A 87 0.64 -1.16 -3.32
N ALA A 88 0.77 -0.58 -4.51
CA ALA A 88 0.61 -1.29 -5.77
C ALA A 88 1.59 -2.47 -5.95
N MET A 89 2.76 -2.39 -5.32
CA MET A 89 3.72 -3.49 -5.29
C MET A 89 3.15 -4.70 -4.54
N ILE A 90 2.56 -4.47 -3.37
CA ILE A 90 2.01 -5.53 -2.53
C ILE A 90 0.71 -6.09 -3.13
N GLU A 91 -0.11 -5.23 -3.73
CA GLU A 91 -1.42 -5.63 -4.29
C GLU A 91 -1.31 -6.45 -5.59
N SER A 92 -0.42 -6.06 -6.50
CA SER A 92 -0.35 -6.69 -7.83
C SER A 92 1.06 -6.97 -8.33
N GLY A 93 2.10 -6.50 -7.63
CA GLY A 93 3.46 -6.49 -8.16
C GLY A 93 3.57 -5.64 -9.42
N PHE A 94 2.86 -4.51 -9.46
CA PHE A 94 2.71 -3.62 -10.63
C PHE A 94 2.19 -4.33 -11.89
N ASN A 95 1.31 -5.31 -11.74
CA ASN A 95 0.71 -6.00 -12.87
C ASN A 95 -0.61 -5.31 -13.28
N PRO A 96 -0.68 -4.62 -14.43
CA PRO A 96 -1.90 -3.94 -14.87
C PRO A 96 -3.03 -4.89 -15.27
N TYR A 97 -2.72 -6.17 -15.52
CA TYR A 97 -3.69 -7.20 -15.89
C TYR A 97 -4.03 -8.12 -14.71
N ALA A 98 -3.65 -7.76 -13.48
CA ALA A 98 -3.92 -8.59 -12.33
C ALA A 98 -5.43 -8.70 -12.11
N TYR A 99 -5.93 -9.94 -12.00
CA TYR A 99 -7.34 -10.25 -11.80
C TYR A 99 -7.47 -11.23 -10.64
N SER A 100 -8.19 -10.84 -9.59
CA SER A 100 -8.42 -11.70 -8.43
C SER A 100 -9.71 -12.51 -8.56
N ARG A 101 -9.78 -13.64 -7.83
CA ARG A 101 -11.02 -14.44 -7.70
C ARG A 101 -12.19 -13.63 -7.13
N ALA A 102 -11.90 -12.58 -6.36
CA ALA A 102 -12.88 -11.65 -5.78
C ALA A 102 -13.24 -10.48 -6.72
N LYS A 103 -12.86 -10.54 -8.01
CA LYS A 103 -13.12 -9.51 -9.03
C LYS A 103 -12.40 -8.17 -8.78
N ALA A 104 -11.28 -8.19 -8.07
CA ALA A 104 -10.36 -7.06 -8.02
C ALA A 104 -9.51 -7.03 -9.29
N MET A 105 -9.28 -5.84 -9.85
CA MET A 105 -8.55 -5.67 -11.11
C MET A 105 -7.50 -4.57 -11.06
N GLY A 106 -6.44 -4.76 -11.85
CA GLY A 106 -5.43 -3.76 -12.15
C GLY A 106 -4.34 -3.62 -11.09
N VAL A 107 -3.50 -2.60 -11.28
CA VAL A 107 -2.29 -2.35 -10.49
C VAL A 107 -2.60 -2.18 -8.99
N TRP A 108 -3.75 -1.60 -8.67
CA TRP A 108 -4.21 -1.30 -7.31
C TRP A 108 -5.16 -2.35 -6.72
N GLN A 109 -5.48 -3.43 -7.46
CA GLN A 109 -6.51 -4.41 -7.05
C GLN A 109 -7.85 -3.75 -6.62
N PHE A 110 -8.34 -2.77 -7.39
CA PHE A 110 -9.64 -2.18 -7.08
C PHE A 110 -10.77 -3.18 -7.32
N ILE A 111 -11.61 -3.40 -6.31
CA ILE A 111 -12.83 -4.19 -6.42
C ILE A 111 -13.89 -3.34 -7.13
N SER A 112 -14.34 -3.78 -8.30
CA SER A 112 -15.23 -2.99 -9.18
C SER A 112 -16.51 -2.45 -8.50
N PRO A 113 -17.25 -3.23 -7.66
CA PRO A 113 -18.36 -2.70 -6.87
C PRO A 113 -18.00 -1.52 -5.96
N THR A 114 -16.82 -1.57 -5.34
CA THR A 114 -16.31 -0.51 -4.45
C THR A 114 -15.83 0.68 -5.28
N GLY A 115 -15.17 0.44 -6.41
CA GLY A 115 -14.75 1.50 -7.34
C GLY A 115 -15.92 2.32 -7.88
N LYS A 116 -17.07 1.68 -8.19
CA LYS A 116 -18.29 2.38 -8.60
C LYS A 116 -18.84 3.30 -7.50
N ARG A 117 -18.74 2.92 -6.22
CA ARG A 117 -19.17 3.78 -5.09
C ARG A 117 -18.32 5.04 -4.95
N TYR A 118 -17.06 4.98 -5.36
CA TYR A 118 -16.14 6.14 -5.36
C TYR A 118 -16.03 6.84 -6.72
N GLY A 119 -16.91 6.54 -7.68
CA GLY A 119 -16.95 7.22 -8.98
C GLY A 119 -15.87 6.79 -9.99
N LEU A 120 -15.18 5.67 -9.76
CA LEU A 120 -14.20 5.14 -10.72
C LEU A 120 -14.93 4.55 -11.94
N LYS A 121 -14.52 4.98 -13.14
CA LYS A 121 -15.00 4.41 -14.41
C LYS A 121 -14.19 3.14 -14.71
N SER A 122 -14.89 2.02 -14.84
CA SER A 122 -14.34 0.78 -15.40
C SER A 122 -14.52 0.85 -16.92
N ASN A 123 -13.43 0.74 -17.67
CA ASN A 123 -13.49 0.48 -19.12
C ASN A 123 -13.62 -1.02 -19.36
#